data_AF-A0A3P8M4I1-F1
#
_entry.id   AF-A0A3P8M4I1-F1
#
_cell.length_a   1.000
_cell.length_b   1.000
_cell.length_c   1.000
_cell.angle_alpha   90.00
_cell.angle_beta   90.00
_cell.angle_gamma   90.00
#
_symmetry.space_group_name_H-M   'P 1'
#
loop_
_entity.id
_entity.type
_entity.pdbx_description
1 polymer ?
#
loop_
_entity_poly.entity_id
_entity_poly.type
_entity_poly.pdbx_seq_one_letter_code
_entity_poly.pdbx_strand_id
1 'polypeptide(L)'
;MDPSLEYACKRIVELEGLLLVDVPETVWPAEVSMVLSQVENAGDLPAHHQRRLQHHINRMWLEKIPIPSIIAAARSLASVMEKYA
;
A
#
# COMPACT_ATOMS: atom_id res chain seq x y z
N MET A 1 -10.81 10.00 -26.04
CA MET A 1 -11.20 9.15 -24.89
C MET A 1 -12.69 9.31 -24.69
N ASP A 2 -13.41 8.24 -24.40
CA ASP A 2 -14.86 8.29 -24.17
C ASP A 2 -15.18 9.20 -22.96
N PRO A 3 -16.10 10.16 -23.08
CA PRO A 3 -16.47 11.07 -21.98
C PRO A 3 -16.94 10.32 -20.72
N SER A 4 -17.63 9.19 -20.92
CA SER A 4 -18.07 8.31 -19.83
C SER A 4 -16.90 7.63 -19.12
N LEU A 5 -15.84 7.27 -19.86
CA LEU A 5 -14.64 6.66 -19.30
C LEU A 5 -13.87 7.69 -18.46
N GLU A 6 -13.72 8.92 -18.96
CA GLU A 6 -13.04 9.99 -18.25
C GLU A 6 -13.75 10.36 -16.94
N TYR A 7 -15.09 10.42 -16.97
CA TYR A 7 -15.90 10.63 -15.77
C TYR A 7 -15.75 9.49 -14.75
N ALA A 8 -15.77 8.23 -15.21
CA ALA A 8 -15.56 7.07 -14.35
C ALA A 8 -14.16 7.11 -13.67
N CYS A 9 -13.10 7.40 -14.43
CA CYS A 9 -11.75 7.54 -13.89
C CYS A 9 -11.66 8.65 -12.84
N LYS A 10 -12.24 9.84 -13.13
CA LYS A 10 -12.26 10.96 -12.16
C LYS A 10 -12.98 10.58 -10.87
N ARG A 11 -14.09 9.86 -10.98
CA ARG A 11 -14.88 9.41 -9.82
C ARG A 11 -14.15 8.37 -8.98
N ILE A 12 -13.40 7.47 -9.61
CA ILE A 12 -12.56 6.49 -8.92
C ILE A 12 -11.46 7.20 -8.13
N VAL A 13 -10.72 8.13 -8.73
CA VAL A 13 -9.68 8.90 -8.05
C VAL A 13 -10.23 9.71 -6.88
N GLU A 14 -11.40 10.32 -7.04
CA GLU A 14 -12.09 11.05 -5.96
C GLU A 14 -12.48 10.10 -4.81
N LEU A 15 -13.04 8.93 -5.12
CA LEU A 15 -13.40 7.93 -4.11
C LEU A 15 -12.16 7.36 -3.41
N GLU A 16 -11.06 7.14 -4.13
CA GLU A 16 -9.80 6.74 -3.54
C GLU A 16 -9.28 7.80 -2.57
N GLY A 17 -9.33 9.09 -2.92
CA GLY A 17 -8.94 10.17 -2.02
C GLY A 17 -9.83 10.31 -0.78
N LEU A 18 -11.10 9.92 -0.87
CA LEU A 18 -12.04 9.95 0.27
C LEU A 18 -11.97 8.70 1.16
N LEU A 19 -11.71 7.53 0.57
CA LEU A 19 -11.79 6.25 1.26
C LEU A 19 -10.42 5.76 1.73
N LEU A 20 -9.34 6.19 1.08
CA LEU A 20 -7.99 5.81 1.45
C LEU A 20 -7.41 6.91 2.33
N VAL A 21 -6.99 6.53 3.55
CA VAL A 21 -6.27 7.44 4.44
C VAL A 21 -5.03 7.93 3.70
N ASP A 22 -4.92 9.25 3.52
CA ASP A 22 -3.71 9.84 2.96
C ASP A 22 -2.54 9.53 3.91
N VAL A 23 -1.55 8.81 3.37
CA VAL A 23 -0.34 8.48 4.11
C VAL A 23 0.70 9.49 3.67
N PRO A 24 1.01 10.49 4.53
CA PRO A 24 1.97 11.51 4.19
C PRO A 24 3.33 10.87 3.91
N GLU A 25 4.11 11.51 3.05
CA GLU A 25 5.49 11.13 2.81
C GLU A 25 6.25 11.17 4.13
N THR A 26 6.55 9.98 4.66
CA THR A 26 7.14 9.79 5.98
C THR A 26 8.40 8.98 5.80
N VAL A 27 9.49 9.41 6.44
CA VAL A 27 10.70 8.59 6.53
C VAL A 27 10.41 7.45 7.49
N TRP A 28 10.36 6.22 6.97
CA TRP A 28 10.11 5.04 7.80
C TRP A 28 11.38 4.53 8.48
N PRO A 29 11.25 3.86 9.64
CA PRO A 29 12.35 3.11 10.23
C PRO A 29 12.91 2.05 9.26
N ALA A 30 14.21 1.77 9.36
CA ALA A 30 14.89 0.81 8.48
C ALA A 30 14.24 -0.59 8.51
N GLU A 31 13.65 -0.96 9.63
CA GLU A 31 12.93 -2.20 9.84
C GLU A 31 11.72 -2.35 8.92
N VAL A 32 10.98 -1.25 8.66
CA VAL A 32 9.84 -1.24 7.75
C VAL A 32 10.32 -1.51 6.33
N SER A 33 11.42 -0.86 5.92
CA SER A 33 12.05 -1.10 4.62
C SER A 33 12.59 -2.53 4.49
N MET A 34 13.14 -3.11 5.56
CA MET A 34 13.62 -4.49 5.60
C MET A 34 12.49 -5.52 5.46
N VAL A 35 11.31 -5.24 6.02
CA VAL A 35 10.13 -6.11 5.82
C VAL A 35 9.60 -5.93 4.40
N LEU A 36 9.53 -4.69 3.90
CA LEU A 36 9.09 -4.39 2.54
C LEU A 36 9.94 -5.09 1.49
N SER A 37 11.26 -5.15 1.66
CA SER A 37 12.17 -5.85 0.72
C SER A 37 11.96 -7.37 0.68
N GLN A 38 11.25 -7.95 1.65
CA GLN A 38 10.87 -9.37 1.67
C GLN A 38 9.49 -9.62 1.04
N VAL A 39 8.79 -8.56 0.65
CA VAL A 39 7.53 -8.63 -0.11
C VAL A 39 7.88 -8.54 -1.58
N GLU A 40 7.79 -9.68 -2.28
CA GLU A 40 7.95 -9.76 -3.73
C GLU A 40 6.97 -8.79 -4.41
N ASN A 41 7.41 -8.15 -5.50
CA ASN A 41 6.65 -7.17 -6.30
C ASN A 41 6.27 -5.86 -5.58
N ALA A 42 6.65 -5.65 -4.31
CA ALA A 42 6.34 -4.41 -3.61
C ALA A 42 6.99 -3.17 -4.26
N GLY A 43 8.12 -3.35 -4.95
CA GLY A 43 8.81 -2.28 -5.70
C GLY A 43 8.11 -1.88 -7.00
N ASP A 44 7.27 -2.76 -7.55
CA ASP A 44 6.54 -2.52 -8.81
C ASP A 44 5.20 -1.81 -8.57
N LEU A 45 4.76 -1.76 -7.31
CA LEU A 45 3.56 -1.03 -6.92
C LEU A 45 3.76 0.48 -7.12
N PRO A 46 2.73 1.23 -7.55
CA PRO A 46 2.73 2.69 -7.51
C PRO A 46 3.11 3.26 -6.13
N ALA A 47 3.74 4.44 -6.11
CA ALA A 47 4.28 5.04 -4.90
C ALA A 47 3.25 5.22 -3.77
N HIS A 48 1.97 5.46 -4.09
CA HIS A 48 0.90 5.56 -3.08
C HIS A 48 0.60 4.20 -2.44
N HIS A 49 0.60 3.12 -3.21
CA HIS A 49 0.44 1.77 -2.68
C HIS A 49 1.64 1.34 -1.85
N GLN A 50 2.87 1.68 -2.26
CA GLN A 50 4.07 1.42 -1.46
C GLN A 50 4.02 2.13 -0.09
N ARG A 51 3.68 3.43 -0.07
CA ARG A 51 3.53 4.20 1.17
C ARG A 51 2.49 3.59 2.10
N ARG A 52 1.36 3.15 1.54
CA ARG A 52 0.30 2.50 2.30
C ARG A 52 0.72 1.13 2.84
N LEU A 53 1.45 0.34 2.05
CA LEU A 53 2.00 -0.93 2.50
C LEU A 53 3.01 -0.74 3.64
N GLN A 54 3.90 0.24 3.54
CA GLN A 54 4.84 0.63 4.61
C GLN A 54 4.11 1.05 5.89
N HIS A 55 3.03 1.83 5.77
CA HIS A 55 2.18 2.20 6.91
C HIS A 55 1.57 0.97 7.61
N HIS A 56 1.02 0.00 6.85
CA HIS A 56 0.46 -1.22 7.42
C HIS A 56 1.52 -2.09 8.10
N ILE A 57 2.71 -2.21 7.51
CA ILE A 57 3.86 -2.90 8.13
C ILE A 57 4.22 -2.23 9.47
N ASN A 58 4.36 -0.91 9.48
CA ASN A 58 4.68 -0.15 10.69
C ASN A 58 3.60 -0.33 11.77
N ARG A 59 2.31 -0.29 11.38
CA ARG A 59 1.22 -0.49 12.32
C ARG A 59 1.24 -1.89 12.95
N MET A 60 1.41 -2.94 12.14
CA MET A 60 1.54 -4.30 12.66
C MET A 60 2.76 -4.45 13.59
N TRP A 61 3.86 -3.76 13.28
CA TRP A 61 5.04 -3.75 14.13
C TRP A 61 4.77 -3.10 15.50
N LEU A 62 4.10 -1.93 15.52
CA LEU A 62 3.72 -1.23 16.74
C LEU A 62 2.75 -2.06 17.60
N GLU A 63 1.85 -2.81 16.95
CA GLU A 63 0.94 -3.78 17.57
C GLU A 63 1.63 -5.07 18.05
N LYS A 64 2.97 -5.16 17.93
CA LYS A 64 3.80 -6.29 18.39
C LYS A 64 3.48 -7.61 17.69
N ILE A 65 3.01 -7.55 16.45
CA ILE A 65 2.78 -8.74 15.62
C ILE A 65 4.15 -9.39 15.28
N PRO A 66 4.28 -10.73 15.33
CA PRO A 66 5.52 -11.40 14.95
C PRO A 66 5.92 -11.13 13.50
N ILE A 67 7.21 -10.88 13.24
CA ILE A 67 7.75 -10.52 11.91
C ILE A 67 7.31 -11.49 10.81
N PRO A 68 7.34 -12.83 10.97
CA PRO A 68 6.88 -13.76 9.94
C PRO A 68 5.41 -13.54 9.55
N SER A 69 4.56 -13.23 10.53
CA SER A 69 3.14 -12.92 10.31
C SER A 69 2.96 -11.58 9.60
N ILE A 70 3.79 -10.57 9.92
CA ILE A 70 3.81 -9.29 9.21
C ILE A 70 4.15 -9.49 7.74
N ILE A 71 5.19 -10.27 7.43
CA ILE A 71 5.60 -10.56 6.05
C ILE A 71 4.47 -11.26 5.29
N ALA A 72 3.86 -12.28 5.89
CA ALA A 72 2.75 -13.02 5.27
C ALA A 72 1.54 -12.10 4.98
N ALA A 73 1.16 -11.26 5.94
CA ALA A 73 0.06 -10.30 5.77
C ALA A 73 0.39 -9.23 4.72
N ALA A 74 1.61 -8.70 4.74
CA ALA A 74 2.07 -7.70 3.77
C ALA A 74 2.11 -8.25 2.34
N ARG A 75 2.53 -9.51 2.14
CA ARG A 75 2.46 -10.19 0.84
C ARG A 75 1.02 -10.36 0.35
N SER A 76 0.12 -10.77 1.23
CA SER A 76 -1.31 -10.89 0.91
C SER A 76 -1.89 -9.52 0.49
N LEU A 77 -1.57 -8.46 1.24
CA LEU A 77 -2.02 -7.11 0.94
C LEU A 77 -1.44 -6.59 -0.39
N ALA A 78 -0.13 -6.78 -0.63
CA ALA A 78 0.52 -6.38 -1.87
C ALA A 78 -0.10 -7.06 -3.10
N SER A 79 -0.38 -8.36 -3.02
CA SER A 79 -1.04 -9.10 -4.11
C SER A 79 -2.45 -8.57 -4.41
N VAL A 80 -3.17 -8.10 -3.40
CA VAL A 80 -4.49 -7.46 -3.60
C VAL A 80 -4.31 -6.09 -4.23
N MET A 81 -3.37 -5.28 -3.74
CA MET A 81 -3.11 -3.95 -4.29
C MET A 81 -2.70 -4.01 -5.77
N GLU A 82 -1.86 -4.96 -6.15
CA GLU A 82 -1.41 -5.17 -7.53
C GLU A 82 -2.57 -5.44 -8.50
N LYS A 83 -3.63 -6.13 -8.06
CA LYS A 83 -4.81 -6.42 -8.90
C LYS A 83 -5.63 -5.17 -9.23
N TYR A 84 -5.44 -4.09 -8.49
CA TYR A 84 -6.19 -2.85 -8.62
C TYR A 84 -5.28 -1.63 -8.81
N ALA A 85 -4.00 -1.86 -9.15
CA ALA A 85 -2.98 -0.85 -9.36
C ALA A 85 -2.94 -0.33 -10.81
#